data_AF-A0A7L6N5S7-F1
#
_entry.id   AF-A0A7L6N5S7-F1
#
_cell.length_a   1.000
_cell.length_b   1.000
_cell.length_c   1.000
_cell.angle_alpha   90.00
_cell.angle_beta   90.00
_cell.angle_gamma   90.00
#
_symmetry.space_group_name_H-M   'P 1'
#
loop_
_entity.id
_entity.type
_entity.pdbx_description
1 polymer ?
#
loop_
_entity_poly.entity_id
_entity_poly.type
_entity_poly.pdbx_seq_one_letter_code
_entity_poly.pdbx_strand_id
1 'polypeptide(L)'
;MDKKKITLLISLLLTIFIFSMSLFSGTDSGEMSSGLSMTLKNIWDSIFKNNPISLSFLQTFVRKAAHVFEYLLLGVSYFFTAKAWKLSILKILTIGFITAGIDEWIQTFVPGRAGRWLDILVFDLGGFIIGLALMILIFDRRSKIHPDDVLKDLEDQKISSKKAYKYLYKQGQRLSFTNHAHFLKLNITLIDEPGVNKFLKVLFFIPLPLFIARFALLFIRDFQYDGFSKEDIKRVINTKGIKINVYPQSGEQIEIITF
;
A
#
# COMPACT_ATOMS: atom_id res chain seq x y z
N MET A 1 12.11 14.02 17.71
CA MET A 1 10.75 13.46 17.54
C MET A 1 10.85 12.19 16.70
N ASP A 2 10.17 11.10 17.09
CA ASP A 2 10.25 9.83 16.35
C ASP A 2 9.81 10.00 14.89
N LYS A 3 10.55 9.42 13.93
CA LYS A 3 10.22 9.48 12.49
C LYS A 3 8.77 9.06 12.20
N LYS A 4 8.24 8.11 12.99
CA LYS A 4 6.85 7.66 12.97
C LYS A 4 5.85 8.77 13.32
N LYS A 5 6.15 9.57 14.34
CA LYS A 5 5.29 10.68 14.80
C LYS A 5 5.35 11.85 13.83
N ILE A 6 6.53 12.17 13.30
CA ILE A 6 6.70 13.24 12.29
C ILE A 6 5.89 12.94 11.03
N THR A 7 6.06 11.74 10.46
CA THR A 7 5.34 11.34 9.24
C THR A 7 3.82 11.36 9.45
N LEU A 8 3.35 10.79 10.57
CA LEU A 8 1.94 10.84 10.93
C LEU A 8 1.41 12.27 11.08
N LEU A 9 2.16 13.15 11.77
CA LEU A 9 1.78 14.55 11.96
C LEU A 9 1.64 15.28 10.62
N ILE A 10 2.58 15.08 9.69
CA ILE A 10 2.51 15.68 8.35
C ILE A 10 1.28 15.16 7.60
N SER A 11 1.00 13.86 7.64
CA SER A 11 -0.20 13.28 7.02
C SER A 11 -1.49 13.86 7.60
N LEU A 12 -1.54 14.06 8.92
CA LEU A 12 -2.69 14.62 9.62
C LEU A 12 -2.89 16.11 9.28
N LEU A 13 -1.81 16.90 9.27
CA LEU A 13 -1.87 18.31 8.90
C LEU A 13 -2.33 18.51 7.45
N LEU A 14 -1.85 17.67 6.51
CA LEU A 14 -2.33 17.71 5.12
C LEU A 14 -3.79 17.31 5.01
N THR A 15 -4.25 16.32 5.78
CA THR A 15 -5.66 15.92 5.79
C THR A 15 -6.55 17.06 6.30
N ILE A 16 -6.16 17.72 7.39
CA ILE A 16 -6.88 18.87 7.95
C ILE A 16 -6.87 20.04 6.95
N PHE A 17 -5.74 20.29 6.29
CA PHE A 17 -5.64 21.32 5.27
C PHE A 17 -6.62 21.09 4.11
N ILE A 18 -6.70 19.85 3.59
CA ILE A 18 -7.64 19.49 2.51
C ILE A 18 -9.09 19.70 2.97
N PHE A 19 -9.45 19.23 4.16
CA PHE A 19 -10.80 19.42 4.70
C PHE A 19 -11.14 20.91 4.89
N SER A 20 -10.16 21.73 5.29
CA SER A 20 -10.34 23.18 5.36
C SER A 20 -10.58 23.79 3.98
N MET A 21 -9.93 23.29 2.92
CA MET A 21 -10.14 23.75 1.56
C MET A 21 -11.51 23.36 1.00
N SER A 22 -12.03 22.20 1.43
CA SER A 22 -13.36 21.71 1.07
C SER A 22 -14.53 22.51 1.65
N LEU A 23 -14.29 23.30 2.71
CA LEU A 23 -15.29 24.21 3.28
C LEU A 23 -15.53 25.46 2.44
N PHE A 24 -14.60 25.84 1.56
CA PHE A 24 -14.80 27.00 0.69
C PHE A 24 -15.78 26.68 -0.44
N SER A 25 -16.58 27.67 -0.84
CA SER A 25 -17.52 27.50 -1.96
C SER A 25 -16.80 27.40 -3.31
N GLY A 26 -17.53 26.98 -4.35
CA GLY A 26 -17.00 26.96 -5.72
C GLY A 26 -16.61 28.34 -6.25
N THR A 27 -17.30 29.39 -5.79
CA THR A 27 -17.02 30.78 -6.15
C THR A 27 -15.77 31.29 -5.44
N ASP A 28 -15.64 31.07 -4.13
CA ASP A 28 -14.49 31.55 -3.34
C ASP A 28 -13.17 30.91 -3.81
N SER A 29 -13.22 29.59 -4.08
CA SER A 29 -12.06 28.87 -4.64
C SER A 29 -11.73 29.28 -6.09
N GLY A 30 -12.75 29.64 -6.88
CA GLY A 30 -12.58 30.19 -8.23
C GLY A 30 -11.96 31.59 -8.23
N GLU A 31 -12.29 32.41 -7.24
CA GLU A 31 -11.68 33.73 -7.03
C GLU A 31 -10.22 33.62 -6.59
N MET A 32 -9.92 32.70 -5.66
CA MET A 32 -8.55 32.46 -5.19
C MET A 32 -7.61 32.00 -6.31
N SER A 33 -8.15 31.31 -7.31
CA SER A 33 -7.43 30.83 -8.50
C SER A 33 -7.69 31.66 -9.78
N SER A 34 -8.35 32.82 -9.65
CA SER A 34 -8.77 33.66 -10.78
C SER A 34 -7.61 34.17 -11.62
N GLY A 35 -6.51 34.59 -10.98
CA GLY A 35 -5.30 35.06 -11.68
C GLY A 35 -4.70 33.99 -12.59
N LEU A 36 -4.51 32.77 -12.08
CA LEU A 36 -4.02 31.63 -12.87
C LEU A 36 -4.99 31.27 -14.00
N SER A 37 -6.30 31.24 -13.71
CA SER A 37 -7.34 30.94 -14.70
C SER A 37 -7.34 31.98 -15.83
N MET A 38 -7.13 33.25 -15.52
CA MET A 38 -7.08 34.33 -16.50
C MET A 38 -5.80 34.29 -17.35
N THR A 39 -4.65 33.97 -16.75
CA THR A 39 -3.41 33.75 -17.51
C THR A 39 -3.56 32.60 -18.49
N LEU A 40 -4.12 31.47 -18.05
CA LEU A 40 -4.36 30.30 -18.92
C LEU A 40 -5.35 30.65 -20.04
N LYS A 41 -6.39 31.43 -19.74
CA LYS A 41 -7.34 31.91 -20.75
C LYS A 41 -6.65 32.74 -21.82
N ASN A 42 -5.83 33.70 -21.40
CA ASN A 42 -5.13 34.58 -22.34
C ASN A 42 -4.16 33.81 -23.24
N ILE A 43 -3.47 32.81 -22.69
CA ILE A 43 -2.61 31.91 -23.47
C ILE A 43 -3.44 31.10 -24.47
N TRP A 44 -4.55 30.50 -24.01
CA TRP A 44 -5.43 29.70 -24.85
C TRP A 44 -6.00 30.51 -26.02
N ASP A 45 -6.59 31.66 -25.75
CA ASP A 45 -7.21 32.51 -26.76
C ASP A 45 -6.18 33.07 -27.75
N SER A 46 -4.92 33.23 -27.32
CA SER A 46 -3.82 33.61 -28.20
C SER A 46 -3.43 32.50 -29.18
N ILE A 47 -3.47 31.24 -28.74
CA ILE A 47 -3.12 30.07 -29.56
C ILE A 47 -4.29 29.62 -30.43
N PHE A 48 -5.50 29.61 -29.88
CA PHE A 48 -6.73 29.10 -30.51
C PHE A 48 -7.75 30.22 -30.73
N LYS A 49 -7.38 31.21 -31.55
CA LYS A 49 -8.21 32.40 -31.84
C LYS A 49 -9.64 32.09 -32.29
N ASN A 50 -9.87 30.93 -32.91
CA ASN A 50 -11.19 30.52 -33.42
C ASN A 50 -11.98 29.62 -32.46
N ASN A 51 -11.42 29.26 -31.29
CA ASN A 51 -12.08 28.42 -30.29
C ASN A 51 -11.85 29.00 -28.88
N PRO A 52 -12.50 30.12 -28.53
CA PRO A 52 -12.34 30.74 -27.23
C PRO A 52 -12.87 29.83 -26.11
N ILE A 53 -12.13 29.76 -25.00
CA ILE A 53 -12.50 28.95 -23.85
C ILE A 53 -13.20 29.80 -22.79
N SER A 54 -14.22 29.25 -22.12
CA SER A 54 -14.91 29.96 -21.05
C SER A 54 -14.05 30.05 -19.80
N LEU A 55 -14.05 31.21 -19.14
CA LEU A 55 -13.32 31.43 -17.89
C LEU A 55 -13.84 30.53 -16.76
N SER A 56 -15.15 30.32 -16.70
CA SER A 56 -15.80 29.46 -15.71
C SER A 56 -15.38 27.99 -15.86
N PHE A 57 -15.19 27.50 -17.09
CA PHE A 57 -14.62 26.18 -17.33
C PHE A 57 -13.18 26.10 -16.83
N LEU A 58 -12.34 27.10 -17.14
CA LEU A 58 -10.95 27.13 -16.68
C LEU A 58 -10.84 27.20 -15.15
N GLN A 59 -11.66 28.02 -14.49
CA GLN A 59 -11.71 28.08 -13.02
C GLN A 59 -12.10 26.71 -12.43
N THR A 60 -13.10 26.05 -13.01
CA THR A 60 -13.51 24.71 -12.58
C THR A 60 -12.41 23.68 -12.81
N PHE A 61 -11.73 23.75 -13.95
CA PHE A 61 -10.62 22.86 -14.31
C PHE A 61 -9.43 23.04 -13.36
N VAL A 62 -8.98 24.28 -13.13
CA VAL A 62 -7.88 24.61 -12.22
C VAL A 62 -8.19 24.14 -10.81
N ARG A 63 -9.41 24.38 -10.33
CA ARG A 63 -9.88 23.90 -9.02
C ARG A 63 -9.82 22.37 -8.92
N LYS A 64 -10.37 21.64 -9.90
CA LYS A 64 -10.32 20.17 -9.91
C LYS A 64 -8.89 19.65 -9.99
N ALA A 65 -8.04 20.27 -10.80
CA ALA A 65 -6.63 19.90 -10.92
C ALA A 65 -5.86 20.13 -9.61
N ALA A 66 -6.11 21.26 -8.92
CA ALA A 66 -5.53 21.54 -7.61
C ALA A 66 -5.95 20.48 -6.59
N HIS A 67 -7.23 20.09 -6.58
CA HIS A 67 -7.74 19.07 -5.67
C HIS A 67 -7.09 17.68 -5.91
N VAL A 68 -6.99 17.26 -7.18
CA VAL A 68 -6.25 16.03 -7.55
C VAL A 68 -4.79 16.10 -7.08
N PHE A 69 -4.15 17.27 -7.20
CA PHE A 69 -2.78 17.48 -6.76
C PHE A 69 -2.63 17.43 -5.23
N GLU A 70 -3.58 17.98 -4.48
CA GLU A 70 -3.63 17.86 -3.02
C GLU A 70 -3.72 16.39 -2.58
N TYR A 71 -4.60 15.61 -3.20
CA TYR A 71 -4.70 14.17 -2.93
C TYR A 71 -3.46 13.40 -3.36
N LEU A 72 -2.77 13.80 -4.44
CA LEU A 72 -1.46 13.26 -4.81
C LEU A 72 -0.44 13.47 -3.68
N LEU A 73 -0.34 14.69 -3.15
CA LEU A 73 0.55 14.98 -2.02
C LEU A 73 0.15 14.20 -0.76
N LEU A 74 -1.15 14.04 -0.52
CA LEU A 74 -1.67 13.20 0.56
C LEU A 74 -1.25 11.74 0.40
N GLY A 75 -1.35 11.17 -0.81
CA GLY A 75 -0.89 9.83 -1.13
C GLY A 75 0.61 9.63 -0.91
N VAL A 76 1.42 10.63 -1.29
CA VAL A 76 2.87 10.65 -1.01
C VAL A 76 3.14 10.67 0.49
N SER A 77 2.44 11.52 1.25
CA SER A 77 2.58 11.60 2.70
C SER A 77 2.22 10.28 3.39
N TYR A 78 1.08 9.68 2.98
CA TYR A 78 0.60 8.42 3.53
C TYR A 78 1.55 7.25 3.22
N PHE A 79 2.24 7.25 2.07
CA PHE A 79 3.29 6.29 1.77
C PHE A 79 4.41 6.31 2.82
N PHE A 80 4.91 7.49 3.19
CA PHE A 80 5.98 7.61 4.19
C PHE A 80 5.52 7.19 5.58
N THR A 81 4.30 7.58 5.96
CA THR A 81 3.66 7.13 7.21
C THR A 81 3.53 5.62 7.24
N ALA A 82 3.04 5.02 6.16
CA ALA A 82 2.92 3.57 6.07
C ALA A 82 4.26 2.84 6.15
N LYS A 83 5.31 3.38 5.53
CA LYS A 83 6.65 2.81 5.62
C LYS A 83 7.20 2.88 7.05
N ALA A 84 6.97 3.99 7.74
CA ALA A 84 7.40 4.17 9.12
C ALA A 84 6.66 3.23 10.10
N TRP A 85 5.36 2.99 9.85
CA TRP A 85 4.49 2.18 10.70
C TRP A 85 4.32 0.73 10.24
N LYS A 86 4.94 0.33 9.12
CA LYS A 86 4.78 -0.98 8.47
C LYS A 86 3.30 -1.31 8.19
N LEU A 87 2.56 -0.33 7.68
CA LEU A 87 1.18 -0.52 7.25
C LEU A 87 1.16 -1.15 5.85
N SER A 88 0.14 -1.94 5.57
CA SER A 88 -0.03 -2.54 4.26
C SER A 88 -0.68 -1.57 3.28
N ILE A 89 -0.39 -1.74 1.99
CA ILE A 89 -0.98 -0.93 0.90
C ILE A 89 -2.50 -0.92 1.00
N LEU A 90 -3.14 -2.07 1.24
CA LEU A 90 -4.59 -2.15 1.38
C LEU A 90 -5.13 -1.26 2.51
N LYS A 91 -4.45 -1.20 3.67
CA LYS A 91 -4.89 -0.35 4.79
C LYS A 91 -4.80 1.12 4.43
N ILE A 92 -3.73 1.51 3.74
CA ILE A 92 -3.53 2.89 3.28
C ILE A 92 -4.63 3.28 2.29
N LEU A 93 -4.94 2.40 1.33
CA LEU A 93 -6.01 2.63 0.35
C LEU A 93 -7.37 2.74 1.02
N THR A 94 -7.68 1.89 2.01
CA THR A 94 -8.92 1.98 2.78
C THR A 94 -9.01 3.30 3.54
N ILE A 95 -7.94 3.73 4.23
CA ILE A 95 -7.94 5.01 4.95
C ILE A 95 -8.07 6.17 3.94
N GLY A 96 -7.34 6.15 2.82
CA GLY A 96 -7.44 7.16 1.77
C GLY A 96 -8.84 7.26 1.17
N PHE A 97 -9.51 6.13 0.94
CA PHE A 97 -10.90 6.10 0.49
C PHE A 97 -11.87 6.70 1.51
N ILE A 98 -11.70 6.37 2.80
CA ILE A 98 -12.49 6.96 3.88
C ILE A 98 -12.25 8.47 3.95
N THR A 99 -11.00 8.92 3.84
CA THR A 99 -10.64 10.34 3.83
C THR A 99 -11.33 11.08 2.68
N ALA A 100 -11.29 10.53 1.46
CA ALA A 100 -12.00 11.09 0.30
C ALA A 100 -13.52 11.13 0.50
N GLY A 101 -14.09 10.07 1.09
CA GLY A 101 -15.52 10.04 1.41
C GLY A 101 -15.93 11.08 2.47
N ILE A 102 -15.08 11.30 3.49
CA ILE A 102 -15.31 12.35 4.49
C ILE A 102 -15.21 13.73 3.85
N ASP A 103 -14.24 13.93 2.97
CA ASP A 103 -14.05 15.21 2.28
C ASP A 103 -15.27 15.58 1.42
N GLU A 104 -15.75 14.63 0.61
CA GLU A 104 -16.95 14.83 -0.20
C GLU A 104 -18.19 15.05 0.67
N TRP A 105 -18.28 14.34 1.80
CA TRP A 105 -19.34 14.57 2.78
C TRP A 105 -19.28 15.98 3.37
N ILE A 106 -18.09 16.50 3.70
CA ILE A 106 -17.90 17.89 4.13
C ILE A 106 -18.37 18.87 3.04
N GLN A 107 -18.05 18.60 1.78
CA GLN A 107 -18.48 19.44 0.66
C GLN A 107 -20.00 19.49 0.49
N THR A 108 -20.76 18.45 0.88
CA THR A 108 -22.22 18.47 0.82
C THR A 108 -22.87 19.51 1.75
N PHE A 109 -22.16 19.99 2.76
CA PHE A 109 -22.65 21.07 3.64
C PHE A 109 -22.46 22.47 3.02
N VAL A 110 -21.74 22.58 1.91
CA VAL A 110 -21.50 23.85 1.22
C VAL A 110 -22.59 24.09 0.16
N PRO A 111 -23.35 25.20 0.24
CA PRO A 111 -24.40 25.50 -0.73
C PRO A 111 -23.86 25.52 -2.17
N GLY A 112 -24.60 24.87 -3.08
CA GLY A 112 -24.22 24.81 -4.51
C GLY A 112 -23.18 23.74 -4.86
N ARG A 113 -22.77 22.90 -3.91
CA ARG A 113 -22.02 21.66 -4.17
C ARG A 113 -22.93 20.44 -3.97
N ALA A 114 -22.87 19.51 -4.91
CA ALA A 114 -23.59 18.25 -4.82
C ALA A 114 -22.57 17.11 -4.77
N GLY A 115 -22.71 16.24 -3.77
CA GLY A 115 -21.86 15.08 -3.61
C GLY A 115 -21.98 14.14 -4.81
N ARG A 116 -20.86 13.76 -5.43
CA ARG A 116 -20.79 12.84 -6.56
C ARG A 116 -19.80 11.71 -6.27
N TRP A 117 -20.28 10.48 -6.37
CA TRP A 117 -19.45 9.27 -6.29
C TRP A 117 -18.28 9.27 -7.30
N LEU A 118 -18.46 9.90 -8.46
CA LEU A 118 -17.40 10.07 -9.45
C LEU A 118 -16.29 11.01 -8.97
N ASP A 119 -16.62 12.03 -8.17
CA ASP A 119 -15.62 12.95 -7.62
C ASP A 119 -14.71 12.22 -6.62
N ILE A 120 -15.31 11.42 -5.73
CA ILE A 120 -14.60 10.54 -4.78
C ILE A 120 -13.67 9.54 -5.50
N LEU A 121 -14.20 8.78 -6.46
CA LEU A 121 -13.48 7.65 -7.05
C LEU A 121 -12.44 8.07 -8.10
N VAL A 122 -12.78 9.05 -8.94
CA VAL A 122 -11.95 9.40 -10.11
C VAL A 122 -10.96 10.51 -9.78
N PHE A 123 -11.38 11.54 -9.06
CA PHE A 123 -10.52 12.69 -8.79
C PHE A 123 -9.74 12.50 -7.49
N ASP A 124 -10.42 12.27 -6.36
CA ASP A 124 -9.78 12.27 -5.04
C ASP A 124 -8.96 11.00 -4.81
N LEU A 125 -9.63 9.84 -4.88
CA LEU A 125 -8.97 8.54 -4.78
C LEU A 125 -7.98 8.34 -5.94
N GLY A 126 -8.31 8.83 -7.14
CA GLY A 126 -7.42 8.79 -8.29
C GLY A 126 -6.10 9.53 -8.04
N GLY A 127 -6.16 10.79 -7.59
CA GLY A 127 -5.00 11.58 -7.21
C GLY A 127 -4.18 10.89 -6.11
N PHE A 128 -4.85 10.38 -5.08
CA PHE A 128 -4.23 9.64 -3.99
C PHE A 128 -3.46 8.40 -4.46
N ILE A 129 -4.09 7.58 -5.31
CA ILE A 129 -3.49 6.38 -5.88
C ILE A 129 -2.28 6.75 -6.74
N ILE A 130 -2.36 7.82 -7.54
CA ILE A 130 -1.23 8.29 -8.36
C ILE A 130 -0.04 8.65 -7.45
N GLY A 131 -0.26 9.41 -6.38
CA GLY A 131 0.78 9.77 -5.43
C GLY A 131 1.42 8.55 -4.74
N LEU A 132 0.58 7.60 -4.30
CA LEU A 132 1.03 6.36 -3.68
C LEU A 132 1.83 5.49 -4.66
N ALA A 133 1.33 5.31 -5.89
CA ALA A 133 1.95 4.51 -6.93
C ALA A 133 3.31 5.09 -7.36
N LEU A 134 3.40 6.41 -7.51
CA LEU A 134 4.65 7.10 -7.82
C LEU A 134 5.73 6.79 -6.77
N MET A 135 5.37 6.85 -5.48
CA MET A 135 6.31 6.53 -4.40
C MET A 135 6.69 5.05 -4.40
N ILE A 136 5.73 4.14 -4.63
CA ILE A 136 6.03 2.72 -4.78
C ILE A 136 7.02 2.52 -5.94
N LEU A 137 6.81 3.12 -7.11
CA LEU A 137 7.72 2.97 -8.25
C LEU A 137 9.13 3.52 -7.97
N ILE A 138 9.24 4.62 -7.23
CA ILE A 138 10.54 5.23 -6.87
C ILE A 138 11.28 4.38 -5.84
N PHE A 139 10.59 3.88 -4.81
CA PHE A 139 11.20 3.16 -3.69
C PHE A 139 11.28 1.64 -3.90
N ASP A 140 10.46 1.09 -4.78
CA ASP A 140 10.42 -0.33 -5.13
C ASP A 140 11.21 -0.65 -6.40
N ARG A 141 12.11 0.26 -6.82
CA ARG A 141 13.10 -0.02 -7.87
C ARG A 141 13.91 -1.25 -7.46
N ARG A 142 13.51 -2.39 -8.02
CA ARG A 142 14.24 -3.63 -7.98
C ARG A 142 15.57 -3.40 -8.67
N SER A 143 16.61 -3.16 -7.89
CA SER A 143 17.91 -3.64 -8.34
C SER A 143 17.80 -5.16 -8.27
N LYS A 144 17.46 -5.82 -9.40
CA LYS A 144 17.61 -7.29 -9.57
C LYS A 144 19.11 -7.61 -9.56
N ILE A 145 19.82 -7.21 -8.52
CA ILE A 145 21.24 -7.51 -8.37
C ILE A 145 21.25 -8.89 -7.73
N HIS A 146 21.81 -9.86 -8.44
CA HIS A 146 21.99 -11.18 -7.86
C HIS A 146 22.99 -11.05 -6.71
N PRO A 147 22.84 -11.79 -5.59
CA PRO A 147 23.82 -11.75 -4.50
C PRO A 147 25.25 -11.92 -5.00
N ASP A 148 25.45 -12.78 -6.00
CA ASP A 148 26.73 -13.05 -6.63
C ASP A 148 27.31 -11.81 -7.33
N ASP A 149 26.47 -11.02 -8.00
CA ASP A 149 26.89 -9.77 -8.63
C ASP A 149 27.35 -8.73 -7.59
N VAL A 150 26.66 -8.66 -6.44
CA VAL A 150 27.04 -7.74 -5.34
C VAL A 150 28.39 -8.15 -4.75
N LEU A 151 28.61 -9.46 -4.57
CA LEU A 151 29.86 -9.98 -4.01
C LEU A 151 31.03 -9.74 -4.96
N LYS A 152 30.82 -9.95 -6.27
CA LYS A 152 31.80 -9.67 -7.30
C LYS A 152 32.15 -8.19 -7.40
N ASP A 153 31.16 -7.30 -7.35
CA ASP A 153 31.39 -5.85 -7.33
C ASP A 153 32.10 -5.37 -6.06
N LEU A 154 31.95 -6.08 -4.93
CA LEU A 154 32.67 -5.80 -3.69
C LEU A 154 34.13 -6.25 -3.78
N GLU A 155 34.38 -7.42 -4.37
CA GLU A 155 35.72 -7.96 -4.64
C GLU A 155 36.49 -7.06 -5.62
N ASP A 156 35.83 -6.60 -6.68
CA ASP A 156 36.36 -5.63 -7.66
C ASP A 156 36.52 -4.20 -7.10
N GLN A 157 36.24 -3.97 -5.81
CA GLN A 157 36.24 -2.65 -5.14
C GLN A 157 35.34 -1.58 -5.80
N LYS A 158 34.39 -1.98 -6.66
CA LYS A 158 33.44 -1.06 -7.34
C LYS A 158 32.40 -0.50 -6.37
N ILE A 159 32.11 -1.20 -5.28
CA ILE A 159 31.18 -0.79 -4.23
C ILE A 159 31.80 -0.92 -2.84
N SER A 160 31.42 -0.06 -1.90
CA SER A 160 31.90 -0.17 -0.51
C SER A 160 31.20 -1.30 0.24
N SER A 161 31.86 -1.86 1.27
CA SER A 161 31.31 -2.91 2.13
C SER A 161 29.97 -2.53 2.75
N LYS A 162 29.78 -1.25 3.09
CA LYS A 162 28.51 -0.71 3.60
C LYS A 162 27.40 -0.73 2.54
N LYS A 163 27.74 -0.49 1.27
CA LYS A 163 26.80 -0.53 0.14
C LYS A 163 26.46 -1.97 -0.24
N ALA A 164 27.43 -2.88 -0.26
CA ALA A 164 27.24 -4.30 -0.48
C ALA A 164 26.34 -4.95 0.60
N TYR A 165 26.63 -4.68 1.88
CA TYR A 165 25.79 -5.12 2.99
C TYR A 165 24.34 -4.65 2.84
N LYS A 166 24.14 -3.41 2.37
CA LYS A 166 22.81 -2.85 2.16
C LYS A 166 22.06 -3.58 1.02
N TYR A 167 22.74 -3.96 -0.06
CA TYR A 167 22.13 -4.70 -1.16
C TYR A 167 21.78 -6.14 -0.79
N LEU A 168 22.66 -6.82 -0.06
CA LEU A 168 22.47 -8.22 0.35
C LEU A 168 21.42 -8.38 1.45
N TYR A 169 21.46 -7.52 2.46
CA TYR A 169 20.70 -7.74 3.72
C TYR A 169 19.68 -6.64 4.03
N LYS A 170 19.75 -5.49 3.36
CA LYS A 170 18.89 -4.33 3.62
C LYS A 170 18.10 -3.96 2.38
N GLN A 171 17.49 -4.96 1.73
CA GLN A 171 16.37 -4.70 0.82
C GLN A 171 15.37 -3.83 1.56
N GLY A 172 15.11 -2.63 1.05
CA GLY A 172 14.27 -1.64 1.71
C GLY A 172 12.94 -2.26 2.10
N GLN A 173 12.46 -2.00 3.32
CA GLN A 173 11.17 -2.48 3.82
C GLN A 173 10.09 -2.14 2.79
N ARG A 174 9.74 -3.14 1.98
CA ARG A 174 8.64 -3.05 1.03
C ARG A 174 7.37 -2.93 1.85
N LEU A 175 6.47 -2.05 1.42
CA LEU A 175 5.11 -2.08 1.90
C LEU A 175 4.51 -3.40 1.43
N SER A 176 4.11 -4.26 2.35
CA SER A 176 3.38 -5.47 1.98
C SER A 176 1.99 -5.06 1.47
N PHE A 177 1.45 -5.82 0.51
CA PHE A 177 0.10 -5.54 0.03
C PHE A 177 -0.96 -5.74 1.13
N THR A 178 -0.75 -6.74 1.99
CA THR A 178 -1.50 -7.00 3.24
C THR A 178 -0.52 -7.23 4.40
N ASN A 179 -0.90 -6.87 5.63
CA ASN A 179 -0.05 -7.07 6.81
C ASN A 179 -0.16 -8.48 7.40
N HIS A 180 -1.23 -9.20 7.06
CA HIS A 180 -1.49 -10.56 7.52
C HIS A 180 -1.59 -11.49 6.32
N ALA A 181 -1.24 -12.74 6.57
CA ALA A 181 -1.62 -13.81 5.68
C ALA A 181 -3.15 -13.96 5.74
N HIS A 182 -3.76 -14.36 4.62
CA HIS A 182 -5.17 -14.76 4.55
C HIS A 182 -5.33 -16.25 4.24
N PHE A 183 -4.29 -16.87 3.67
CA PHE A 183 -4.30 -18.26 3.28
C PHE A 183 -3.06 -19.00 3.76
N LEU A 184 -3.24 -20.31 3.96
CA LEU A 184 -2.24 -21.28 4.36
C LEU A 184 -2.21 -22.38 3.31
N LYS A 185 -1.05 -22.58 2.68
CA LYS A 185 -0.81 -23.78 1.86
C LYS A 185 0.00 -24.77 2.68
N LEU A 186 -0.50 -26.00 2.75
CA LEU A 186 0.13 -27.12 3.41
C LEU A 186 0.55 -28.13 2.36
N ASN A 187 1.81 -28.54 2.38
CA ASN A 187 2.32 -29.64 1.58
C ASN A 187 2.93 -30.65 2.55
N ILE A 188 2.31 -31.83 2.66
CA ILE A 188 2.78 -32.92 3.52
C ILE A 188 3.23 -34.05 2.62
N THR A 189 4.46 -34.52 2.80
CA THR A 189 5.03 -35.67 2.10
C THR A 189 5.52 -36.69 3.11
N LEU A 190 4.93 -37.89 3.04
CA LEU A 190 5.29 -39.04 3.86
C LEU A 190 6.24 -39.95 3.07
N ILE A 191 7.20 -40.56 3.75
CA ILE A 191 8.07 -41.60 3.18
C ILE A 191 7.24 -42.90 3.04
N ASP A 192 7.47 -43.65 1.97
CA ASP A 192 6.92 -44.99 1.69
C ASP A 192 5.40 -45.13 1.46
N GLU A 193 4.64 -44.03 1.42
CA GLU A 193 3.18 -44.07 1.20
C GLU A 193 2.72 -43.23 -0.01
N PRO A 194 2.92 -43.72 -1.25
CA PRO A 194 2.58 -42.97 -2.47
C PRO A 194 1.07 -42.72 -2.63
N GLY A 195 0.22 -43.61 -2.12
CA GLY A 195 -1.23 -43.45 -2.12
C GLY A 195 -1.68 -42.29 -1.24
N VAL A 196 -1.16 -42.25 0.00
CA VAL A 196 -1.45 -41.17 0.96
C VAL A 196 -0.90 -39.83 0.45
N ASN A 197 0.29 -39.82 -0.14
CA ASN A 197 0.86 -38.61 -0.76
C ASN A 197 -0.01 -38.05 -1.89
N LYS A 198 -0.62 -38.89 -2.73
CA LYS A 198 -1.57 -38.41 -3.77
C LYS A 198 -2.81 -37.81 -3.14
N PHE A 199 -3.38 -38.46 -2.12
CA PHE A 199 -4.55 -37.96 -1.41
C PHE A 199 -4.27 -36.62 -0.73
N LEU A 200 -3.16 -36.49 0.01
CA LEU A 200 -2.77 -35.25 0.69
C LEU A 200 -2.53 -34.10 -0.30
N LYS A 201 -1.91 -34.37 -1.45
CA LYS A 201 -1.73 -33.37 -2.52
C LYS A 201 -3.06 -32.88 -3.10
N VAL A 202 -4.05 -33.76 -3.24
CA VAL A 202 -5.40 -33.37 -3.69
C VAL A 202 -6.13 -32.58 -2.62
N LEU A 203 -6.07 -33.05 -1.36
CA LEU A 203 -6.75 -32.42 -0.22
C LEU A 203 -6.25 -31.00 0.04
N PHE A 204 -4.93 -30.78 -0.05
CA PHE A 204 -4.31 -29.47 0.17
C PHE A 204 -3.93 -28.73 -1.13
N PHE A 205 -4.52 -29.12 -2.26
CA PHE A 205 -4.33 -28.42 -3.53
C PHE A 205 -4.81 -26.96 -3.44
N ILE A 206 -5.96 -26.76 -2.78
CA ILE A 206 -6.56 -25.45 -2.54
C ILE A 206 -5.99 -24.86 -1.24
N PRO A 207 -5.48 -23.61 -1.25
CA PRO A 207 -5.03 -22.94 -0.04
C PRO A 207 -6.15 -22.82 1.00
N LEU A 208 -5.87 -23.23 2.23
CA LEU A 208 -6.81 -23.16 3.33
C LEU A 208 -6.98 -21.70 3.79
N PRO A 209 -8.20 -21.18 3.86
CA PRO A 209 -8.47 -19.92 4.54
C PRO A 209 -7.97 -19.98 5.98
N LEU A 210 -7.22 -18.96 6.40
CA LEU A 210 -6.59 -18.95 7.72
C LEU A 210 -7.57 -18.96 8.89
N PHE A 211 -8.81 -18.51 8.68
CA PHE A 211 -9.82 -18.62 9.71
C PHE A 211 -10.12 -20.09 10.06
N ILE A 212 -10.05 -21.01 9.09
CA ILE A 212 -10.23 -22.46 9.32
C ILE A 212 -9.05 -23.01 10.12
N ALA A 213 -7.82 -22.64 9.74
CA ALA A 213 -6.62 -23.04 10.47
C ALA A 213 -6.63 -22.51 11.92
N ARG A 214 -7.08 -21.26 12.13
CA ARG A 214 -7.26 -20.67 13.47
C ARG A 214 -8.33 -21.39 14.26
N PHE A 215 -9.46 -21.69 13.63
CA PHE A 215 -10.54 -22.42 14.26
C PHE A 215 -10.07 -23.82 14.70
N ALA A 216 -9.36 -24.54 13.83
CA ALA A 216 -8.76 -25.83 14.16
C ALA A 216 -7.78 -25.75 15.35
N LEU A 217 -6.94 -24.70 15.41
CA LEU A 217 -6.02 -24.48 16.53
C LEU A 217 -6.74 -24.27 17.88
N LEU A 218 -7.99 -23.82 17.91
CA LEU A 218 -8.75 -23.73 19.16
C LEU A 218 -9.03 -25.12 19.76
N PHE A 219 -9.18 -26.14 18.92
CA PHE A 219 -9.47 -27.52 19.35
C PHE A 219 -8.22 -28.32 19.72
N ILE A 220 -7.03 -27.86 19.33
CA ILE A 220 -5.76 -28.52 19.69
C ILE A 220 -5.42 -28.14 21.13
N ARG A 221 -5.14 -29.13 21.99
CA ARG A 221 -4.65 -28.88 23.36
C ARG A 221 -3.32 -28.13 23.33
N ASP A 222 -3.01 -27.36 24.37
CA ASP A 222 -1.69 -26.71 24.44
C ASP A 222 -0.59 -27.76 24.39
N PHE A 223 0.41 -27.51 23.53
CA PHE A 223 1.56 -28.37 23.36
C PHE A 223 2.82 -27.53 23.26
N GLN A 224 3.91 -28.12 23.73
CA GLN A 224 5.26 -27.61 23.59
C GLN A 224 6.11 -28.76 23.09
N TYR A 225 6.59 -28.66 21.85
CA TYR A 225 7.44 -29.68 21.24
C TYR A 225 8.70 -29.02 20.71
N ASP A 226 9.86 -29.47 21.21
CA ASP A 226 11.18 -28.99 20.81
C ASP A 226 11.33 -27.45 20.84
N GLY A 227 10.83 -26.83 21.91
CA GLY A 227 10.83 -25.38 22.09
C GLY A 227 9.79 -24.61 21.25
N PHE A 228 9.01 -25.30 20.42
CA PHE A 228 7.95 -24.71 19.59
C PHE A 228 6.59 -24.81 20.30
N SER A 229 5.99 -23.67 20.64
CA SER A 229 4.69 -23.62 21.31
C SER A 229 3.51 -23.40 20.35
N LYS A 230 2.30 -23.71 20.81
CA LYS A 230 1.06 -23.34 20.13
C LYS A 230 0.98 -21.84 19.79
N GLU A 231 1.51 -20.98 20.66
CA GLU A 231 1.55 -19.53 20.43
C GLU A 231 2.55 -19.14 19.34
N ASP A 232 3.67 -19.84 19.23
CA ASP A 232 4.63 -19.63 18.13
C ASP A 232 4.01 -20.01 16.79
N ILE A 233 3.23 -21.10 16.74
CA ILE A 233 2.47 -21.49 15.55
C ILE A 233 1.45 -20.44 15.16
N LYS A 234 0.67 -19.90 16.12
CA LYS A 234 -0.26 -18.79 15.85
C LYS A 234 0.47 -17.55 15.29
N ARG A 235 1.65 -17.23 15.82
CA ARG A 235 2.47 -16.10 15.35
C ARG A 235 2.97 -16.32 13.93
N VAL A 236 3.47 -17.52 13.63
CA VAL A 236 3.96 -17.85 12.30
C VAL A 236 2.82 -17.84 11.28
N ILE A 237 1.70 -18.49 11.59
CA ILE A 237 0.52 -18.57 10.72
C ILE A 237 -0.06 -17.18 10.42
N ASN A 238 0.02 -16.24 11.36
CA ASN A 238 -0.46 -14.87 11.18
C ASN A 238 0.50 -13.97 10.38
N THR A 239 1.74 -14.40 10.17
CA THR A 239 2.75 -13.63 9.46
C THR A 239 2.77 -14.04 8.00
N LYS A 240 2.65 -13.07 7.09
CA LYS A 240 2.65 -13.30 5.64
C LYS A 240 4.04 -13.61 5.12
N GLY A 241 4.14 -14.58 4.21
CA GLY A 241 5.37 -14.93 3.49
C GLY A 241 6.32 -15.81 4.29
N ILE A 242 5.85 -16.47 5.35
CA ILE A 242 6.65 -17.45 6.06
C ILE A 242 6.53 -18.79 5.34
N LYS A 243 7.69 -19.41 5.12
CA LYS A 243 7.83 -20.78 4.66
C LYS A 243 8.51 -21.57 5.77
N ILE A 244 7.77 -22.46 6.44
CA ILE A 244 8.34 -23.42 7.38
C ILE A 244 8.50 -24.75 6.65
N ASN A 245 9.70 -25.33 6.69
CA ASN A 245 9.91 -26.73 6.39
C ASN A 245 10.22 -27.46 7.69
N VAL A 246 9.40 -28.41 8.07
CA VAL A 246 9.61 -29.28 9.24
C VAL A 246 10.06 -30.64 8.73
N TYR A 247 11.17 -31.12 9.29
CA TYR A 247 11.73 -32.45 9.03
C TYR A 247 11.75 -33.21 10.36
N PRO A 248 10.69 -33.96 10.71
CA PRO A 248 10.68 -34.78 11.90
C PRO A 248 11.73 -35.89 11.80
N GLN A 249 12.15 -36.45 12.94
CA GLN A 249 13.09 -37.59 12.97
C GLN A 249 12.55 -38.85 12.28
N SER A 250 11.24 -38.92 12.01
CA SER A 250 10.59 -39.96 11.20
C SER A 250 10.83 -39.83 9.70
N GLY A 251 11.53 -38.79 9.23
CA GLY A 251 11.89 -38.57 7.83
C GLY A 251 10.80 -37.90 6.97
N GLU A 252 9.66 -37.56 7.56
CA GLU A 252 8.59 -36.84 6.87
C GLU A 252 9.00 -35.41 6.49
N GLN A 253 8.33 -34.82 5.49
CA GLN A 253 8.54 -33.42 5.12
C GLN A 253 7.21 -32.66 5.14
N ILE A 254 7.12 -31.65 6.01
CA ILE A 254 5.96 -30.77 6.10
C ILE A 254 6.39 -29.36 5.70
N GLU A 255 5.84 -28.87 4.60
CA GLU A 255 6.04 -27.50 4.11
C GLU A 255 4.76 -26.68 4.35
N ILE A 256 4.91 -25.59 5.10
CA ILE A 256 3.83 -24.65 5.43
C ILE A 256 4.17 -23.30 4.82
N ILE A 257 3.29 -22.78 3.97
CA ILE A 257 3.47 -21.49 3.29
C ILE A 257 2.28 -20.58 3.62
N THR A 258 2.54 -19.41 4.18
CA THR A 258 1.52 -18.40 4.50
C THR A 258 1.55 -17.25 3.48
N PHE A 259 0.39 -16.80 2.97
CA PHE A 259 0.29 -15.68 2.02
C PHE A 259 -0.97 -14.83 2.17
#